data_AF-A0A0C2XR90-F1
#
_entry.id   AF-A0A0C2XR90-F1
#
_cell.length_a   1.000
_cell.length_b   1.000
_cell.length_c   1.000
_cell.angle_alpha   90.00
_cell.angle_beta   90.00
_cell.angle_gamma   90.00
#
_symmetry.space_group_name_H-M   'P 1'
#
loop_
_entity.id
_entity.type
_entity.pdbx_description
1 polymer ?
#
loop_
_entity_poly.entity_id
_entity_poly.type
_entity_poly.pdbx_seq_one_letter_code
_entity_poly.pdbx_strand_id
1 'polypeptide(L)'
;MSQSETSNPKAPVNRHAMTAVEKQRLQLEKLLKDPIKPAFIPPPPKEKTIRPAREMMKNVQGSSAGAGSGEFHVYKASRRREYERLKLLEEASLKETEDMEFERKRREKEESANIKTDKNRAKRQKKKERSKMKSAGAVDDDASREKAGTSTDIPIKKRRLVNGKELVFKRPGEEIDSDVEEEIHPARQIADTAQPTDLPVDAPPVLEPARITIVEEE
;
A
#
# COMPACT_ATOMS: atom_id res chain seq x y z
N MET A 1 38.42 4.70 37.09
CA MET A 1 38.08 3.83 35.95
C MET A 1 36.92 2.96 36.39
N SER A 2 35.68 3.26 35.99
CA SER A 2 34.51 2.47 36.39
C SER A 2 34.47 1.18 35.58
N GLN A 3 34.66 0.05 36.25
CA GLN A 3 34.42 -1.25 35.63
C GLN A 3 32.92 -1.34 35.34
N SER A 4 32.55 -1.40 34.06
CA SER A 4 31.18 -1.71 33.67
C SER A 4 30.92 -3.15 34.05
N GLU A 5 30.17 -3.37 35.13
CA GLU A 5 29.66 -4.68 35.52
C GLU A 5 28.90 -5.28 34.33
N THR A 6 29.49 -6.30 33.70
CA THR A 6 28.82 -7.09 32.67
C THR A 6 27.77 -7.94 33.37
N SER A 7 26.55 -7.40 33.48
CA SER A 7 25.41 -8.16 33.98
C SER A 7 25.24 -9.42 33.12
N ASN A 8 25.63 -10.57 33.66
CA ASN A 8 25.56 -11.83 32.95
C ASN A 8 24.08 -12.13 32.65
N PRO A 9 23.66 -12.18 31.38
CA PRO A 9 22.27 -12.40 31.02
C PRO A 9 21.78 -13.76 31.57
N LYS A 10 20.62 -13.76 32.25
CA LYS A 10 19.96 -15.01 32.64
C LYS A 10 19.77 -15.88 31.40
N ALA A 11 20.18 -17.15 31.49
CA ALA A 11 20.04 -18.11 30.40
C ALA A 11 18.58 -18.20 29.94
N PRO A 12 18.33 -18.36 28.63
CA PRO A 12 16.97 -18.41 28.09
C PRO A 12 16.19 -19.56 28.72
N VAL A 13 14.92 -19.31 29.03
CA VAL A 13 14.03 -20.31 29.65
C VAL A 13 13.80 -21.49 28.71
N ASN A 14 13.83 -21.27 27.39
CA ASN A 14 13.69 -22.31 26.37
C ASN A 14 14.81 -22.23 25.33
N ARG A 15 15.73 -23.20 25.34
CA ARG A 15 16.89 -23.26 24.42
C ARG A 15 16.51 -23.52 22.95
N HIS A 16 15.34 -24.09 22.70
CA HIS A 16 14.94 -24.56 21.37
C HIS A 16 13.86 -23.70 20.68
N ALA A 17 13.15 -22.85 21.42
CA ALA A 17 12.11 -21.98 20.89
C ALA A 17 12.25 -20.58 21.50
N MET A 18 13.27 -19.87 21.03
CA MET A 18 13.57 -18.54 21.55
C MET A 18 12.50 -17.54 21.14
N THR A 19 12.10 -16.71 22.09
CA THR A 19 11.17 -15.60 21.85
C THR A 19 11.79 -14.56 20.90
N ALA A 20 10.98 -13.70 20.30
CA ALA A 20 11.47 -12.64 19.41
C ALA A 20 12.49 -11.72 20.13
N VAL A 21 12.23 -11.42 21.40
CA VAL A 21 13.10 -10.61 22.26
C VAL A 21 14.42 -11.33 22.55
N GLU A 22 14.38 -12.63 22.84
CA GLU A 22 15.60 -13.43 23.07
C GLU A 22 16.47 -13.52 21.81
N LYS A 23 15.88 -13.65 20.62
CA LYS A 23 16.62 -13.63 19.35
C LYS A 23 17.34 -12.30 19.12
N GLN A 24 16.66 -11.19 19.38
CA GLN A 24 17.26 -9.85 19.29
C GLN A 24 18.38 -9.68 20.32
N ARG A 25 18.15 -10.11 21.56
CA ARG A 25 19.16 -10.08 22.62
C ARG A 25 20.42 -10.83 22.21
N LEU A 26 20.30 -12.04 21.68
CA LEU A 26 21.45 -12.81 21.19
C LEU A 26 22.19 -12.15 20.03
N GLN A 27 21.46 -11.52 19.09
CA GLN A 27 22.07 -10.77 18.00
C GLN A 27 22.85 -9.56 18.53
N LEU A 28 22.27 -8.83 19.50
CA LEU A 28 22.93 -7.71 20.16
C LEU A 28 24.17 -8.16 20.95
N GLU A 29 24.07 -9.23 21.74
CA GLU A 29 25.21 -9.80 22.48
C GLU A 29 26.34 -10.20 21.52
N LYS A 30 26.00 -10.79 20.36
CA LYS A 30 26.99 -11.13 19.31
C LYS A 30 27.64 -9.89 18.69
N LEU A 31 26.87 -8.83 18.44
CA LEU A 31 27.39 -7.57 17.87
C LEU A 31 28.24 -6.80 18.88
N LEU A 32 27.82 -6.76 20.14
CA LEU A 32 28.49 -6.02 21.22
C LEU A 32 29.73 -6.74 21.78
N LYS A 33 29.94 -8.01 21.44
CA LYS A 33 31.15 -8.75 21.79
C LYS A 33 32.41 -8.08 21.23
N ASP A 34 32.34 -7.58 19.99
CA ASP A 34 33.44 -6.92 19.29
C ASP A 34 32.97 -5.57 18.71
N PRO A 35 32.87 -4.50 19.52
CA PRO A 35 32.27 -3.23 19.10
C PRO A 35 33.09 -2.47 18.03
N ILE A 36 34.34 -2.86 17.80
CA ILE A 36 35.23 -2.29 16.78
C ILE A 36 34.86 -2.83 15.38
N LYS A 37 34.25 -4.01 15.30
CA LYS A 37 33.90 -4.64 14.02
C LYS A 37 32.68 -3.93 13.43
N PRO A 38 32.76 -3.35 12.21
CA PRO A 38 31.59 -2.73 11.60
C PRO A 38 30.50 -3.79 11.36
N ALA A 39 29.26 -3.44 11.69
CA ALA A 39 28.12 -4.30 11.47
C ALA A 39 27.90 -4.51 9.95
N PHE A 40 27.77 -5.78 9.54
CA PHE A 40 27.46 -6.09 8.14
C PHE A 40 25.99 -5.84 7.87
N ILE A 41 25.70 -4.81 7.06
CA ILE A 41 24.37 -4.54 6.53
C ILE A 41 24.36 -5.06 5.09
N PRO A 42 23.52 -6.06 4.76
CA PRO A 42 23.46 -6.59 3.41
C PRO A 42 22.97 -5.48 2.45
N PRO A 43 23.57 -5.36 1.26
CA PRO A 43 23.06 -4.45 0.24
C PRO A 43 21.65 -4.88 -0.21
N PRO A 44 20.87 -3.98 -0.83
CA PRO A 44 19.56 -4.31 -1.35
C PRO A 44 19.64 -5.47 -2.35
N PRO A 45 18.59 -6.31 -2.44
CA PRO A 45 18.56 -7.42 -3.40
C PRO A 45 18.69 -6.88 -4.81
N LYS A 46 19.61 -7.46 -5.59
CA LYS A 46 19.80 -7.10 -7.00
C LYS A 46 18.73 -7.77 -7.86
N GLU A 47 18.28 -7.05 -8.89
CA GLU A 47 17.39 -7.61 -9.89
C GLU A 47 18.10 -8.73 -10.67
N LYS A 48 17.33 -9.72 -11.14
CA LYS A 48 17.89 -10.85 -11.89
C LYS A 48 18.29 -10.34 -13.27
N THR A 49 19.58 -10.43 -13.60
CA THR A 49 20.11 -10.03 -14.91
C THR A 49 20.75 -11.23 -15.61
N ILE A 50 20.52 -11.37 -16.91
CA ILE A 50 21.23 -12.36 -17.73
C ILE A 50 22.58 -11.82 -18.15
N ARG A 51 23.55 -12.72 -18.26
CA ARG A 51 24.89 -12.36 -18.76
C ARG A 51 24.77 -11.84 -20.19
N PRO A 52 25.44 -10.72 -20.53
CA PRO A 52 25.42 -10.19 -21.89
C PRO A 52 25.93 -11.24 -22.89
N ALA A 53 25.41 -11.18 -24.11
CA ALA A 53 25.91 -12.00 -25.21
C ALA A 53 27.39 -11.69 -25.45
N ARG A 54 28.18 -12.71 -25.82
CA ARG A 54 29.58 -12.51 -26.17
C ARG A 54 29.66 -11.82 -27.53
N GLU A 55 30.51 -10.80 -27.65
CA GLU A 55 30.66 -10.02 -28.88
C GLU A 55 31.22 -10.84 -30.04
N MET A 56 32.26 -11.64 -29.78
CA MET A 56 32.89 -12.50 -30.79
C MET A 56 32.94 -13.94 -30.31
N MET A 57 32.43 -14.85 -31.15
CA MET A 57 32.57 -16.28 -30.95
C MET A 57 33.84 -16.75 -31.68
N LYS A 58 34.79 -17.33 -30.94
CA LYS A 58 36.09 -17.74 -31.49
C LYS A 58 36.04 -19.05 -32.28
N ASN A 59 35.02 -19.87 -32.05
CA ASN A 59 34.93 -21.25 -32.56
C ASN A 59 33.73 -21.42 -33.50
N VAL A 60 33.55 -20.50 -34.45
CA VAL A 60 32.47 -20.62 -35.45
C VAL A 60 32.95 -21.55 -36.56
N GLN A 61 32.34 -22.72 -36.65
CA GLN A 61 32.57 -23.66 -37.76
C GLN A 61 31.93 -23.10 -39.05
N GLY A 62 32.50 -23.41 -40.22
CA GLY A 62 32.03 -22.88 -41.50
C GLY A 62 30.56 -23.23 -41.80
N SER A 63 29.87 -22.37 -42.55
CA SER A 63 28.41 -22.45 -42.76
C SER A 63 27.93 -23.72 -43.47
N SER A 64 28.79 -24.37 -44.26
CA SER A 64 28.50 -25.62 -44.97
C SER A 64 28.98 -26.87 -44.22
N ALA A 65 29.59 -26.70 -43.05
CA ALA A 65 30.11 -27.82 -42.29
C ALA A 65 28.97 -28.57 -41.58
N GLY A 66 29.08 -29.90 -41.49
CA GLY A 66 28.04 -30.74 -40.88
C GLY A 66 27.88 -30.52 -39.37
N ALA A 67 26.76 -31.01 -38.82
CA ALA A 67 26.49 -30.95 -37.39
C ALA A 67 27.51 -31.77 -36.58
N GLY A 68 28.28 -31.09 -35.73
CA GLY A 68 29.20 -31.73 -34.78
C GLY A 68 28.47 -32.31 -33.56
N SER A 69 29.12 -33.23 -32.84
CA SER A 69 28.54 -33.85 -31.63
C SER A 69 28.25 -32.86 -30.48
N GLY A 70 28.93 -31.71 -30.47
CA GLY A 70 28.74 -30.66 -29.47
C GLY A 70 27.62 -29.66 -29.79
N GLU A 71 27.10 -29.66 -31.02
CA GLU A 71 26.16 -28.62 -31.48
C GLU A 71 24.82 -28.67 -30.72
N PHE A 72 24.37 -29.87 -30.36
CA PHE A 72 23.17 -30.06 -29.55
C PHE A 72 23.27 -29.33 -28.19
N HIS A 73 24.42 -29.41 -27.53
CA HIS A 73 24.61 -28.75 -26.24
C HIS A 73 24.74 -27.23 -26.38
N VAL A 74 25.34 -26.76 -27.47
CA VAL A 74 25.39 -25.32 -27.80
C VAL A 74 23.97 -24.78 -27.98
N TYR A 75 23.14 -25.46 -28.77
CA TYR A 75 21.74 -25.10 -28.96
C TYR A 75 20.94 -25.14 -27.65
N LYS A 76 21.06 -26.20 -26.85
CA LYS A 76 20.37 -26.34 -25.56
C LYS A 76 20.72 -25.18 -24.61
N ALA A 77 21.99 -24.81 -24.52
CA ALA A 77 22.45 -23.69 -23.69
C ALA A 77 21.99 -22.33 -24.23
N SER A 78 22.04 -22.14 -25.56
CA SER A 78 21.55 -20.94 -26.24
C SER A 78 20.05 -20.74 -26.01
N ARG A 79 19.25 -21.78 -26.27
CA ARG A 79 17.79 -21.77 -26.09
C ARG A 79 17.39 -21.50 -24.64
N ARG A 80 18.06 -22.14 -23.67
CA ARG A 80 17.81 -21.87 -22.25
C ARG A 80 18.08 -20.41 -21.89
N ARG A 81 19.22 -19.85 -22.34
CA ARG A 81 19.55 -18.44 -22.13
C ARG A 81 18.52 -17.51 -22.77
N GLU A 82 18.02 -17.85 -23.96
CA GLU A 82 17.05 -17.04 -24.66
C GLU A 82 15.67 -17.08 -23.99
N TYR A 83 15.21 -18.24 -23.51
CA TYR A 83 13.98 -18.33 -22.73
C TYR A 83 14.06 -17.58 -21.41
N GLU A 84 15.18 -17.66 -20.70
CA GLU A 84 15.42 -16.82 -19.53
C GLU A 84 15.32 -15.33 -19.90
N ARG A 85 15.85 -14.94 -21.07
CA ARG A 85 15.87 -13.53 -21.52
C ARG A 85 14.49 -13.02 -21.86
N LEU A 86 13.72 -13.80 -22.62
CA LEU A 86 12.33 -13.47 -22.94
C LEU A 86 11.50 -13.38 -21.67
N LYS A 87 11.65 -14.34 -20.75
CA LYS A 87 10.96 -14.32 -19.46
C LYS A 87 11.28 -13.08 -18.63
N LEU A 88 12.54 -12.67 -18.52
CA LEU A 88 12.89 -11.45 -17.80
C LEU A 88 12.34 -10.18 -18.46
N LEU A 89 12.31 -10.15 -19.80
CA LEU A 89 11.73 -9.02 -20.54
C LEU A 89 10.22 -8.93 -20.30
N GLU A 90 9.51 -10.05 -20.36
CA GLU A 90 8.08 -10.14 -20.06
C GLU A 90 7.78 -9.78 -18.60
N GLU A 91 8.55 -10.28 -17.64
CA GLU A 91 8.40 -9.92 -16.22
C GLU A 91 8.64 -8.42 -15.98
N ALA A 92 9.64 -7.83 -16.65
CA ALA A 92 9.94 -6.40 -16.54
C ALA A 92 8.83 -5.52 -17.15
N SER A 93 8.31 -5.89 -18.32
CA SER A 93 7.23 -5.14 -18.96
C SER A 93 5.93 -5.21 -18.16
N LEU A 94 5.58 -6.40 -17.63
CA LEU A 94 4.44 -6.55 -16.74
C LEU A 94 4.58 -5.68 -15.50
N LYS A 95 5.72 -5.74 -14.81
CA LYS A 95 6.00 -4.90 -13.63
C LYS A 95 5.90 -3.41 -13.95
N GLU A 96 6.47 -2.95 -15.06
CA GLU A 96 6.38 -1.54 -15.48
C GLU A 96 4.93 -1.11 -15.72
N THR A 97 4.12 -1.94 -16.39
CA THR A 97 2.69 -1.64 -16.60
C THR A 97 1.90 -1.58 -15.29
N GLU A 98 2.14 -2.52 -14.37
CA GLU A 98 1.50 -2.56 -13.06
C GLU A 98 1.90 -1.35 -12.20
N ASP A 99 3.17 -0.99 -12.19
CA ASP A 99 3.70 0.16 -11.47
C ASP A 99 3.11 1.47 -12.02
N MET A 100 3.07 1.66 -13.35
CA MET A 100 2.45 2.82 -13.98
C MET A 100 0.96 2.94 -13.64
N GLU A 101 0.21 1.83 -13.69
CA GLU A 101 -1.19 1.82 -13.32
C GLU A 101 -1.41 2.14 -11.85
N PHE A 102 -0.56 1.59 -10.97
CA PHE A 102 -0.61 1.82 -9.55
C PHE A 102 -0.33 3.29 -9.23
N GLU A 103 0.71 3.87 -9.82
CA GLU A 103 1.07 5.28 -9.66
C GLU A 103 -0.05 6.20 -10.16
N ARG A 104 -0.64 5.90 -11.32
CA ARG A 104 -1.81 6.65 -11.83
C ARG A 104 -2.97 6.61 -10.83
N LYS A 105 -3.38 5.42 -10.40
CA LYS A 105 -4.48 5.23 -9.43
C LYS A 105 -4.17 5.91 -8.09
N ARG A 106 -2.91 5.89 -7.64
CA ARG A 106 -2.46 6.54 -6.40
C ARG A 106 -2.57 8.06 -6.52
N ARG A 107 -2.08 8.62 -7.63
CA ARG A 107 -2.11 10.06 -7.90
C ARG A 107 -3.54 10.59 -7.99
N GLU A 108 -4.44 9.90 -8.69
CA GLU A 108 -5.86 10.27 -8.77
C GLU A 108 -6.53 10.31 -7.39
N LYS A 109 -6.24 9.30 -6.55
CA LYS A 109 -6.77 9.26 -5.17
C LYS A 109 -6.22 10.41 -4.33
N GLU A 110 -4.92 10.67 -4.42
CA GLU A 110 -4.26 11.76 -3.69
C GLU A 110 -4.78 13.13 -4.13
N GLU A 111 -4.92 13.36 -5.44
CA GLU A 111 -5.50 14.59 -5.98
C GLU A 111 -6.96 14.78 -5.52
N SER A 112 -7.78 13.72 -5.55
CA SER A 112 -9.17 13.78 -5.09
C SER A 112 -9.26 14.10 -3.58
N ALA A 113 -8.33 13.58 -2.78
CA ALA A 113 -8.24 13.85 -1.35
C ALA A 113 -7.79 15.31 -1.12
N ASN A 114 -6.76 15.76 -1.83
CA ASN A 114 -6.22 17.12 -1.75
C ASN A 114 -7.28 18.16 -2.14
N ILE A 115 -8.03 17.94 -3.22
CA ILE A 115 -9.14 18.81 -3.64
C ILE A 115 -10.20 18.93 -2.53
N LYS A 116 -10.55 17.81 -1.86
CA LYS A 116 -11.51 17.83 -0.74
C LYS A 116 -10.93 18.56 0.48
N THR A 117 -9.67 18.31 0.83
CA THR A 117 -9.02 18.96 1.97
C THR A 117 -8.84 20.46 1.74
N ASP A 118 -8.51 20.88 0.52
CA ASP A 118 -8.29 22.29 0.16
C ASP A 118 -9.61 23.06 0.15
N LYS A 119 -10.68 22.48 -0.41
CA LYS A 119 -12.02 23.05 -0.31
C LYS A 119 -12.44 23.26 1.15
N ASN A 120 -12.18 22.29 2.03
CA ASN A 120 -12.50 22.39 3.44
C ASN A 120 -11.60 23.38 4.19
N ARG A 121 -10.30 23.41 3.87
CA ARG A 121 -9.32 24.36 4.41
C ARG A 121 -9.70 25.80 4.03
N ALA A 122 -10.06 26.05 2.77
CA ALA A 122 -10.51 27.35 2.29
C ALA A 122 -11.79 27.82 3.01
N LYS A 123 -12.76 26.92 3.25
CA LYS A 123 -13.96 27.24 4.05
C LYS A 123 -13.61 27.64 5.48
N ARG A 124 -12.68 26.95 6.13
CA ARG A 124 -12.22 27.26 7.49
C ARG A 124 -11.44 28.58 7.55
N GLN A 125 -10.55 28.82 6.59
CA GLN A 125 -9.80 30.08 6.45
C GLN A 125 -10.75 31.28 6.32
N LYS A 126 -11.71 31.22 5.39
CA LYS A 126 -12.74 32.27 5.22
C LYS A 126 -13.55 32.51 6.50
N LYS A 127 -13.91 31.45 7.25
CA LYS A 127 -14.60 31.60 8.54
C LYS A 127 -13.71 32.27 9.59
N LYS A 128 -12.44 31.89 9.65
CA LYS A 128 -11.44 32.46 10.58
C LYS A 128 -11.17 33.94 10.30
N GLU A 129 -11.06 34.31 9.03
CA GLU A 129 -10.92 35.71 8.59
C GLU A 129 -12.15 36.53 8.98
N ARG A 130 -13.36 36.03 8.70
CA ARG A 130 -14.61 36.70 9.11
C ARG A 130 -14.73 36.87 10.63
N SER A 131 -14.35 35.86 11.42
CA SER A 131 -14.35 36.00 12.87
C SER A 131 -13.29 36.98 13.37
N LYS A 132 -12.10 37.01 12.74
CA LYS A 132 -11.03 37.96 13.08
C LYS A 132 -11.42 39.39 12.76
N MET A 133 -12.08 39.63 11.63
CA MET A 133 -12.61 40.95 11.27
C MET A 133 -13.72 41.38 12.24
N LYS A 134 -14.62 40.47 12.62
CA LYS A 134 -15.67 40.77 13.61
C LYS A 134 -15.12 41.04 15.01
N SER A 135 -14.07 40.33 15.43
CA SER A 135 -13.42 40.62 16.71
C SER A 135 -12.62 41.91 16.66
N ALA A 136 -11.90 42.20 15.57
CA ALA A 136 -11.12 43.43 15.43
C ALA A 136 -12.01 44.69 15.36
N GLY A 137 -13.19 44.62 14.73
CA GLY A 137 -14.18 45.71 14.74
C GLY A 137 -14.94 45.87 16.06
N ALA A 138 -14.81 44.93 17.00
CA ALA A 138 -15.41 45.04 18.34
C ALA A 138 -14.41 45.55 19.40
N VAL A 139 -13.11 45.63 19.09
CA VAL A 139 -12.10 46.20 20.01
C VAL A 139 -12.09 47.75 19.95
N ASP A 140 -12.65 48.36 18.91
CA ASP A 140 -12.73 49.83 18.79
C ASP A 140 -13.95 50.44 19.51
N ASP A 141 -14.95 49.63 19.89
CA ASP A 141 -16.22 50.10 20.47
C ASP A 141 -16.41 49.71 21.96
N ASP A 142 -15.41 49.06 22.58
CA ASP A 142 -15.48 48.55 23.97
C ASP A 142 -14.42 49.17 24.90
N ALA A 143 -14.10 50.46 24.71
CA ALA A 143 -13.38 51.26 25.71
C ALA A 143 -14.32 52.06 26.64
N SER A 144 -15.64 51.82 26.58
CA SER A 144 -16.63 52.62 27.33
C SER A 144 -17.83 51.85 27.90
N ARG A 145 -17.65 50.63 28.44
CA ARG A 145 -18.72 50.05 29.26
C ARG A 145 -18.27 49.08 30.34
N GLU A 146 -17.65 49.65 31.39
CA GLU A 146 -17.71 49.03 32.71
C GLU A 146 -19.15 49.09 33.26
N LYS A 147 -19.81 47.94 33.40
CA LYS A 147 -20.49 47.45 34.63
C LYS A 147 -21.49 46.32 34.37
N ALA A 148 -21.40 45.33 35.26
CA ALA A 148 -22.46 44.49 35.84
C ALA A 148 -22.90 43.20 35.10
N GLY A 149 -22.64 42.06 35.75
CA GLY A 149 -23.71 41.13 36.14
C GLY A 149 -23.88 39.84 35.34
N THR A 150 -23.29 38.77 35.86
CA THR A 150 -23.77 37.38 35.94
C THR A 150 -25.07 37.01 35.19
N SER A 151 -25.00 36.10 34.21
CA SER A 151 -25.95 34.97 34.07
C SER A 151 -25.54 34.00 32.97
N THR A 152 -25.65 32.72 33.31
CA THR A 152 -25.54 31.51 32.50
C THR A 152 -26.68 31.41 31.48
N ASP A 153 -26.39 31.23 30.19
CA ASP A 153 -27.03 30.26 29.27
C ASP A 153 -26.75 30.61 27.80
N ILE A 154 -26.03 29.74 27.10
CA ILE A 154 -25.86 29.83 25.64
C ILE A 154 -26.81 28.79 25.02
N PRO A 155 -27.77 29.17 24.15
CA PRO A 155 -28.86 28.29 23.78
C PRO A 155 -28.42 27.18 22.82
N ILE A 156 -28.70 25.94 23.22
CA ILE A 156 -28.44 24.65 22.53
C ILE A 156 -29.32 24.46 21.26
N LYS A 157 -29.73 25.54 20.59
CA LYS A 157 -30.56 25.45 19.37
C LYS A 157 -29.68 25.42 18.13
N LYS A 158 -29.13 24.23 17.79
CA LYS A 158 -28.75 23.75 16.44
C LYS A 158 -27.88 22.47 16.52
N ARG A 159 -28.35 21.41 17.19
CA ARG A 159 -27.85 20.05 16.92
C ARG A 159 -28.69 19.47 15.79
N ARG A 160 -28.04 19.14 14.68
CA ARG A 160 -28.68 18.60 13.47
C ARG A 160 -29.17 17.18 13.75
N LEU A 161 -30.49 17.04 13.82
CA LEU A 161 -31.18 15.76 13.83
C LEU A 161 -31.05 15.14 12.44
N VAL A 162 -30.32 14.03 12.33
CA VAL A 162 -30.36 13.17 11.14
C VAL A 162 -31.22 11.98 11.54
N ASN A 163 -32.39 11.86 10.91
CA ASN A 163 -33.33 10.74 11.00
C ASN A 163 -34.03 10.50 12.35
N GLY A 164 -34.30 11.55 13.12
CA GLY A 164 -35.28 11.48 14.22
C GLY A 164 -34.86 10.71 15.47
N LYS A 165 -33.63 10.20 15.54
CA LYS A 165 -33.08 9.58 16.76
C LYS A 165 -31.95 10.46 17.31
N GLU A 166 -32.08 10.86 18.57
CA GLU A 166 -31.04 11.61 19.28
C GLU A 166 -29.82 10.71 19.49
N LEU A 167 -28.68 11.07 18.89
CA LEU A 167 -27.40 10.44 19.21
C LEU A 167 -26.91 10.98 20.56
N VAL A 168 -27.30 10.31 21.63
CA VAL A 168 -26.70 10.46 22.96
C VAL A 168 -25.41 9.64 22.97
N PHE A 169 -24.27 10.32 23.05
CA PHE A 169 -22.97 9.67 23.23
C PHE A 169 -22.90 9.12 24.66
N LYS A 170 -22.90 7.78 24.80
CA LYS A 170 -22.63 7.10 26.08
C LYS A 170 -21.22 7.46 26.57
N ARG A 171 -21.09 7.80 27.85
CA ARG A 171 -19.79 7.80 28.54
C ARG A 171 -19.44 6.35 28.91
N PRO A 172 -18.17 5.93 28.87
CA PRO A 172 -17.80 4.57 29.23
C PRO A 172 -18.17 4.28 30.69
N GLY A 173 -19.11 3.34 30.93
CA GLY A 173 -19.44 2.84 32.28
C GLY A 173 -20.92 2.66 32.67
N GLU A 174 -21.90 2.83 31.77
CA GLU A 174 -23.34 2.73 32.13
C GLU A 174 -24.05 1.56 31.40
N GLU A 175 -24.32 0.48 32.15
CA GLU A 175 -25.10 -0.69 31.75
C GLU A 175 -26.56 -0.52 32.21
N ILE A 176 -27.53 -0.61 31.28
CA ILE A 176 -28.92 -0.95 31.58
C ILE A 176 -29.48 -1.77 30.40
N ASP A 177 -30.03 -2.92 30.77
CA ASP A 177 -30.86 -3.86 30.00
C ASP A 177 -32.09 -3.22 29.37
N SER A 178 -32.38 -3.58 28.13
CA SER A 178 -33.75 -3.86 27.71
C SER A 178 -33.76 -4.64 26.38
N ASP A 179 -34.08 -5.92 26.52
CA ASP A 179 -34.55 -6.80 25.45
C ASP A 179 -35.76 -6.20 24.73
N VAL A 180 -35.62 -5.94 23.42
CA VAL A 180 -36.73 -6.02 22.47
C VAL A 180 -36.16 -6.52 21.15
N GLU A 181 -36.37 -7.80 20.89
CA GLU A 181 -36.26 -8.40 19.56
C GLU A 181 -37.28 -7.75 18.62
N GLU A 182 -36.83 -7.29 17.45
CA GLU A 182 -37.68 -7.18 16.26
C GLU A 182 -36.82 -7.47 15.02
N GLU A 183 -37.00 -8.69 14.48
CA GLU A 183 -36.51 -9.11 13.18
C GLU A 183 -37.23 -8.34 12.07
N ILE A 184 -36.48 -7.67 11.19
CA ILE A 184 -37.02 -7.14 9.94
C ILE A 184 -36.04 -7.48 8.80
N HIS A 185 -36.34 -8.55 8.08
CA HIS A 185 -35.72 -8.87 6.79
C HIS A 185 -36.39 -8.06 5.67
N PRO A 186 -35.65 -7.30 4.84
CA PRO A 186 -36.22 -6.74 3.61
C PRO A 186 -35.96 -7.67 2.42
N ALA A 187 -37.05 -8.18 1.85
CA ALA A 187 -37.07 -8.85 0.55
C ALA A 187 -36.71 -7.87 -0.59
N ARG A 188 -35.81 -8.28 -1.49
CA ARG A 188 -35.57 -7.62 -2.78
C ARG A 188 -36.09 -8.50 -3.90
N GLN A 189 -37.18 -8.07 -4.52
CA GLN A 189 -37.59 -8.50 -5.86
C GLN A 189 -37.09 -7.43 -6.84
N ILE A 190 -36.32 -7.83 -7.84
CA ILE A 190 -36.06 -7.01 -9.02
C ILE A 190 -36.37 -7.92 -10.22
N ALA A 191 -37.37 -7.51 -10.99
CA ALA A 191 -37.76 -8.10 -12.25
C ALA A 191 -36.78 -7.64 -13.35
N ASP A 192 -36.26 -8.60 -14.11
CA ASP A 192 -35.49 -8.36 -15.33
C ASP A 192 -36.44 -8.09 -16.50
N THR A 193 -36.32 -6.90 -17.09
CA THR A 193 -37.01 -6.53 -18.33
C THR A 193 -36.00 -6.06 -19.38
N ALA A 194 -35.95 -6.82 -20.48
CA ALA A 194 -35.62 -6.46 -21.87
C ALA A 194 -34.21 -5.92 -22.23
N GLN A 195 -33.52 -6.72 -23.07
CA GLN A 195 -32.45 -6.28 -23.96
C GLN A 195 -32.99 -5.43 -25.12
N PRO A 196 -32.15 -4.55 -25.69
CA PRO A 196 -32.16 -4.31 -27.12
C PRO A 196 -30.81 -4.68 -27.76
N THR A 197 -30.91 -5.51 -28.80
CA THR A 197 -29.90 -5.78 -29.82
C THR A 197 -29.57 -4.52 -30.61
N ASP A 198 -28.29 -4.28 -30.92
CA ASP A 198 -27.85 -3.68 -32.19
C ASP A 198 -26.33 -3.86 -32.37
N LEU A 199 -25.97 -4.69 -33.35
CA LEU A 199 -24.73 -4.64 -34.15
C LEU A 199 -25.16 -4.16 -35.56
N PRO A 200 -24.30 -3.64 -36.47
CA PRO A 200 -22.86 -3.95 -36.61
C PRO A 200 -21.96 -2.80 -37.12
N VAL A 201 -20.63 -2.88 -36.92
CA VAL A 201 -19.64 -2.50 -37.95
C VAL A 201 -18.40 -3.39 -37.84
N ASP A 202 -18.04 -3.89 -39.01
CA ASP A 202 -16.96 -4.79 -39.43
C ASP A 202 -15.56 -4.37 -38.97
N ALA A 203 -14.88 -5.22 -38.19
CA ALA A 203 -13.44 -5.16 -37.93
C ALA A 203 -12.88 -6.59 -38.03
N PRO A 204 -11.78 -6.82 -38.77
CA PRO A 204 -11.25 -8.16 -38.97
C PRO A 204 -10.85 -8.79 -37.62
N PRO A 205 -11.16 -10.07 -37.39
CA PRO A 205 -10.85 -10.74 -36.13
C PRO A 205 -9.33 -10.80 -35.96
N VAL A 206 -8.85 -10.18 -34.87
CA VAL A 206 -7.48 -10.37 -34.40
C VAL A 206 -7.38 -11.81 -33.89
N LEU A 207 -6.80 -12.69 -34.70
CA LEU A 207 -6.49 -14.05 -34.30
C LEU A 207 -5.42 -14.01 -33.20
N GLU A 208 -5.83 -14.26 -31.95
CA GLU A 208 -4.86 -14.50 -30.88
C GLU A 208 -4.02 -15.74 -31.23
N PRO A 209 -2.68 -15.68 -31.11
CA PRO A 209 -1.85 -16.85 -31.36
C PRO A 209 -2.18 -17.96 -30.36
N ALA A 210 -2.35 -19.19 -30.85
CA ALA A 210 -2.68 -20.35 -30.05
C ALA A 210 -1.67 -20.52 -28.90
N ARG A 211 -2.17 -20.49 -27.66
CA ARG A 211 -1.38 -20.80 -26.46
C ARG A 211 -1.09 -22.29 -26.44
N ILE A 212 0.13 -22.66 -26.82
CA ILE A 212 0.60 -24.05 -26.74
C ILE A 212 0.96 -24.33 -25.28
N THR A 213 0.10 -25.04 -24.56
CA THR A 213 0.43 -25.66 -23.28
C THR A 213 1.21 -26.94 -23.53
N ILE A 214 2.50 -26.94 -23.18
CA ILE A 214 3.34 -28.14 -23.19
C ILE A 214 3.02 -28.91 -21.91
N VAL A 215 2.34 -30.05 -22.06
CA VAL A 215 2.17 -31.03 -20.99
C VAL A 215 3.38 -31.95 -21.03
N GLU A 216 4.22 -31.90 -20.00
CA GLU A 216 5.30 -32.87 -19.78
C GLU A 216 4.67 -34.11 -19.14
N GLU A 217 4.47 -35.18 -19.92
CA GLU A 217 4.14 -36.51 -19.38
C GLU A 217 5.41 -37.14 -18.79
N GLU A 218 5.28 -37.65 -17.55
CA GLU A 218 6.33 -38.32 -16.76
C GLU A 218 6.83 -39.64 -17.39
#